data_AF-A0A0S8E8D4-F1
#
_entry.id   AF-A0A0S8E8D4-F1
#
_cell.length_a   1.000
_cell.length_b   1.000
_cell.length_c   1.000
_cell.angle_alpha   90.00
_cell.angle_beta   90.00
_cell.angle_gamma   90.00
#
_symmetry.space_group_name_H-M   'P 1'
#
loop_
_entity.id
_entity.type
_entity.pdbx_description
1 polymer ?
#
loop_
_entity_poly.entity_id
_entity_poly.type
_entity_poly.pdbx_seq_one_letter_code
_entity_poly.pdbx_strand_id
1 'polypeptide(L)'
;MTHPMTRLAVAASILATLTLSVFFWGQTSSMALADVLRSIDQAGSFSLEARKTRTGRHNDTKVTKTIASEVFGMKMTEWNVDPNTQQQRLSAEMLLSLLQGKAIMLSHEKQIAVSVNLYEDSNESKNMVDGIRAMDPRTMLTKILACEYQRIGFSEIEGKTVEGFQTTDPNYFKWPKQPGIIATAWIDTESKLPVRIEETINWVNGNRWLTVSDQFQWAIPLNASDFEVTIPEHYISLGFDMPASSPIYDPNSAVSGLRYYREKHRRYPENLERLGSMMAVVPEDPEVLEGFEGLTDEQMREYLRKNKDEFKMTMGPMNGTVKLYRLLKEEERDWAYYGDRVTPEMPDAVLWRWSTPAGTYSVVLGDLSLIEVTKEELKASEAKLPD
;
A
#
# COMPACT_ATOMS: atom_id res chain seq x y z
N MET A 1 -16.86 -54.52 52.07
CA MET A 1 -15.61 -55.08 51.52
C MET A 1 -15.45 -54.57 50.09
N THR A 2 -14.60 -53.57 49.88
CA THR A 2 -14.33 -53.02 48.55
C THR A 2 -13.32 -53.93 47.84
N HIS A 3 -13.70 -54.48 46.69
CA HIS A 3 -12.90 -55.46 45.95
C HIS A 3 -11.56 -54.85 45.48
N PRO A 4 -10.43 -55.57 45.65
CA PRO A 4 -9.10 -55.09 45.26
C PRO A 4 -8.97 -54.83 43.74
N MET A 5 -9.76 -55.50 42.91
CA MET A 5 -9.75 -55.29 41.46
C MET A 5 -10.30 -53.93 41.02
N THR A 6 -11.22 -53.33 41.77
CA THR A 6 -11.79 -52.02 41.43
C THR A 6 -10.77 -50.89 41.65
N ARG A 7 -9.80 -51.07 42.56
CA ARG A 7 -8.72 -50.09 42.81
C ARG A 7 -7.65 -50.11 41.73
N LEU A 8 -7.35 -51.27 41.15
CA LEU A 8 -6.39 -51.41 40.06
C LEU A 8 -6.90 -50.80 38.74
N ALA A 9 -8.20 -50.94 38.45
CA ALA A 9 -8.80 -50.35 37.25
C ALA A 9 -8.81 -48.81 37.29
N VAL A 10 -9.06 -48.21 38.46
CA VAL A 10 -9.04 -46.74 38.64
C VAL A 10 -7.61 -46.17 38.58
N ALA A 11 -6.63 -46.88 39.12
CA ALA A 11 -5.23 -46.46 39.01
C ALA A 11 -4.72 -46.50 37.55
N ALA A 12 -5.11 -47.54 36.80
CA ALA A 12 -4.75 -47.67 35.39
C ALA A 12 -5.42 -46.61 34.50
N SER A 13 -6.68 -46.23 34.77
CA SER A 13 -7.36 -45.19 34.01
C SER A 13 -6.81 -43.79 34.31
N ILE A 14 -6.42 -43.51 35.56
CA ILE A 14 -5.74 -42.25 35.93
C ILE A 14 -4.35 -42.18 35.30
N LEU A 15 -3.58 -43.28 35.29
CA LEU A 15 -2.29 -43.33 34.61
C LEU A 15 -2.42 -43.18 33.09
N ALA A 16 -3.42 -43.81 32.46
CA ALA A 16 -3.68 -43.68 31.02
C ALA A 16 -4.14 -42.26 30.63
N THR A 17 -4.93 -41.59 31.46
CA THR A 17 -5.34 -40.18 31.24
C THR A 17 -4.20 -39.19 31.51
N LEU A 18 -3.33 -39.46 32.49
CA LEU A 18 -2.12 -38.66 32.74
C LEU A 18 -1.07 -38.86 31.65
N THR A 19 -0.90 -40.07 31.10
CA THR A 19 0.05 -40.27 29.99
C THR A 19 -0.47 -39.73 28.66
N LEU A 20 -1.78 -39.81 28.38
CA LEU A 20 -2.37 -39.16 27.19
C LEU A 20 -2.31 -37.63 27.28
N SER A 21 -2.53 -37.04 28.45
CA SER A 21 -2.39 -35.58 28.61
C SER A 21 -0.94 -35.10 28.53
N VAL A 22 0.03 -35.89 29.02
CA VAL A 22 1.47 -35.57 28.87
C VAL A 22 1.97 -35.77 27.44
N PHE A 23 1.42 -36.71 26.66
CA PHE A 23 1.75 -36.86 25.23
C PHE A 23 1.14 -35.77 24.34
N PHE A 24 -0.01 -35.18 24.71
CA PHE A 24 -0.59 -34.04 24.00
C PHE A 24 -0.01 -32.67 24.42
N TRP A 25 0.66 -32.58 25.58
CA TRP A 25 1.37 -31.37 26.02
C TRP A 25 2.91 -31.44 25.90
N GLY A 26 3.46 -32.60 25.56
CA GLY A 26 4.89 -32.80 25.38
C GLY A 26 5.37 -32.39 23.99
N GLN A 27 6.06 -31.26 23.91
CA GLN A 27 7.03 -30.92 22.85
C GLN A 27 6.49 -30.52 21.46
N THR A 28 5.60 -29.53 21.38
CA THR A 28 5.76 -28.55 20.31
C THR A 28 6.20 -27.24 20.95
N SER A 29 7.51 -27.03 20.97
CA SER A 29 8.11 -25.74 21.32
C SER A 29 7.43 -24.68 20.45
N SER A 30 6.56 -23.88 21.06
CA SER A 30 5.93 -22.73 20.43
C SER A 30 6.95 -21.95 19.65
N MET A 31 6.71 -21.71 18.37
CA MET A 31 7.59 -20.86 17.59
C MET A 31 7.35 -19.39 17.95
N ALA A 32 8.42 -18.63 18.12
CA ALA A 32 8.34 -17.17 18.23
C ALA A 32 8.39 -16.56 16.82
N LEU A 33 7.49 -15.60 16.51
CA LEU A 33 7.51 -14.89 15.22
C LEU A 33 8.86 -14.21 14.93
N ALA A 34 9.60 -13.80 15.97
CA ALA A 34 10.95 -13.26 15.82
C ALA A 34 11.95 -14.27 15.25
N ASP A 35 11.81 -15.57 15.55
CA ASP A 35 12.63 -16.62 14.95
C ASP A 35 12.26 -16.85 13.48
N VAL A 36 10.98 -16.71 13.13
CA VAL A 36 10.49 -16.79 11.75
C VAL A 36 11.11 -15.69 10.90
N LEU A 37 11.11 -14.44 11.39
CA LEU A 37 11.76 -13.32 10.71
C LEU A 37 13.24 -13.60 10.46
N ARG A 38 13.95 -14.14 11.45
CA ARG A 38 15.35 -14.54 11.30
C ARG A 38 15.54 -15.61 10.22
N SER A 39 14.67 -16.61 10.15
CA SER A 39 14.72 -17.64 9.10
C SER A 39 14.47 -17.06 7.71
N ILE A 40 13.57 -16.08 7.58
CA ILE A 40 13.32 -15.42 6.31
C ILE A 40 14.55 -14.60 5.87
N ASP A 41 15.15 -13.84 6.78
CA ASP A 41 16.37 -13.07 6.48
C ASP A 41 17.51 -14.01 6.04
N GLN A 42 17.64 -15.18 6.66
CA GLN A 42 18.62 -16.19 6.26
C GLN A 42 18.37 -16.78 4.87
N ALA A 43 17.11 -16.83 4.41
CA ALA A 43 16.78 -17.35 3.08
C ALA A 43 17.25 -16.40 1.97
N GLY A 44 17.27 -15.08 2.21
CA GLY A 44 17.80 -14.04 1.32
C GLY A 44 17.05 -13.83 -0.02
N SER A 45 16.27 -14.80 -0.46
CA SER A 45 15.41 -14.75 -1.65
C SER A 45 14.17 -15.60 -1.50
N PHE A 46 13.11 -15.25 -2.25
CA PHE A 46 11.90 -16.05 -2.32
C PHE A 46 11.12 -15.83 -3.62
N SER A 47 10.21 -16.76 -3.91
CA SER A 47 9.05 -16.53 -4.77
C SER A 47 7.75 -16.84 -4.04
N LEU A 48 6.66 -16.21 -4.47
CA LEU A 48 5.30 -16.51 -3.99
C LEU A 48 4.26 -16.22 -5.09
N GLU A 49 3.08 -16.80 -4.94
CA GLU A 49 1.87 -16.41 -5.67
C GLU A 49 0.86 -15.79 -4.68
N ALA A 50 0.30 -14.64 -5.03
CA ALA A 50 -0.73 -13.97 -4.26
C ALA A 50 -2.00 -13.82 -5.08
N ARG A 51 -3.11 -14.33 -4.57
CA ARG A 51 -4.44 -14.14 -5.15
C ARG A 51 -5.20 -13.09 -4.36
N LYS A 52 -5.54 -11.99 -5.02
CA LYS A 52 -6.33 -10.89 -4.44
C LYS A 52 -7.72 -10.88 -5.06
N THR A 53 -8.74 -11.04 -4.24
CA THR A 53 -10.14 -10.96 -4.66
C THR A 53 -10.81 -9.77 -3.97
N ARG A 54 -11.36 -8.86 -4.77
CA ARG A 54 -12.22 -7.77 -4.30
C ARG A 54 -13.67 -8.17 -4.54
N THR A 55 -14.50 -8.07 -3.50
CA THR A 55 -15.95 -8.25 -3.58
C THR A 55 -16.68 -7.00 -3.10
N GLY A 56 -17.85 -6.71 -3.67
CA GLY A 56 -18.66 -5.54 -3.31
C GLY A 56 -19.25 -4.86 -4.55
N ARG A 57 -19.04 -3.54 -4.69
CA ARG A 57 -19.50 -2.79 -5.87
C ARG A 57 -18.86 -3.29 -7.17
N HIS A 58 -17.60 -3.70 -7.10
CA HIS A 58 -16.87 -4.31 -8.19
C HIS A 58 -16.33 -5.66 -7.70
N ASN A 59 -16.53 -6.69 -8.52
CA ASN A 59 -15.98 -8.01 -8.28
C ASN A 59 -14.86 -8.25 -9.27
N ASP A 60 -13.64 -8.39 -8.77
CA ASP A 60 -12.47 -8.72 -9.58
C ASP A 60 -11.50 -9.59 -8.79
N THR A 61 -10.75 -10.40 -9.52
CA THR A 61 -9.67 -11.20 -8.96
C THR A 61 -8.40 -10.95 -9.75
N LYS A 62 -7.32 -10.79 -9.00
CA LYS A 62 -5.97 -10.63 -9.52
C LYS A 62 -5.09 -11.73 -8.96
N VAL A 63 -4.17 -12.21 -9.77
CA VAL A 63 -3.09 -13.10 -9.35
C VAL A 63 -1.79 -12.34 -9.54
N THR A 64 -0.92 -12.37 -8.54
CA THR A 64 0.40 -11.73 -8.58
C THR A 64 1.45 -12.78 -8.30
N LYS A 65 2.46 -12.91 -9.16
CA LYS A 65 3.66 -13.69 -8.87
C LYS A 65 4.77 -12.75 -8.52
N THR A 66 5.41 -13.02 -7.39
CA THR A 66 6.50 -12.19 -6.88
C THR A 66 7.77 -13.03 -6.80
N ILE A 67 8.88 -12.46 -7.25
CA ILE A 67 10.22 -12.92 -6.89
C ILE A 67 10.95 -11.77 -6.20
N ALA A 68 11.73 -12.08 -5.18
CA ALA A 68 12.48 -11.09 -4.44
C ALA A 68 13.84 -11.63 -4.00
N SER A 69 14.80 -10.71 -3.92
CA SER A 69 16.15 -10.93 -3.44
C SER A 69 16.60 -9.68 -2.69
N GLU A 70 17.26 -9.87 -1.55
CA GLU A 70 17.87 -8.76 -0.80
C GLU A 70 18.94 -8.02 -1.60
N VAL A 71 19.57 -8.71 -2.56
CA VAL A 71 20.67 -8.17 -3.36
C VAL A 71 20.14 -7.48 -4.61
N PHE A 72 19.19 -8.10 -5.32
CA PHE A 72 18.78 -7.63 -6.64
C PHE A 72 17.51 -6.77 -6.61
N GLY A 73 16.62 -7.00 -5.65
CA GLY A 73 15.37 -6.26 -5.49
C GLY A 73 14.13 -7.14 -5.57
N MET A 74 13.06 -6.64 -6.18
CA MET A 74 11.75 -7.32 -6.23
C MET A 74 11.10 -7.15 -7.59
N LYS A 75 10.57 -8.23 -8.15
CA LYS A 75 9.76 -8.20 -9.38
C LYS A 75 8.41 -8.84 -9.10
N MET A 76 7.35 -8.15 -9.51
CA MET A 76 5.98 -8.61 -9.46
C MET A 76 5.39 -8.62 -10.87
N THR A 77 4.68 -9.69 -11.19
CA THR A 77 3.89 -9.79 -12.41
C THR A 77 2.45 -10.04 -11.99
N GLU A 78 1.53 -9.22 -12.49
CA GLU A 78 0.11 -9.25 -12.14
C GLU A 78 -0.73 -9.66 -13.35
N TRP A 79 -1.72 -10.52 -13.09
CA TRP A 79 -2.73 -10.93 -14.05
C TRP A 79 -4.12 -10.64 -13.50
N ASN A 80 -4.97 -10.06 -14.34
CA ASN A 80 -6.42 -10.03 -14.11
C ASN A 80 -7.01 -11.41 -14.44
N VAL A 81 -7.93 -11.89 -13.61
CA VAL A 81 -8.66 -13.15 -13.81
C VAL A 81 -10.09 -12.83 -14.20
N ASP A 82 -10.50 -13.26 -15.39
CA ASP A 82 -11.90 -13.15 -15.81
C ASP A 82 -12.79 -14.04 -14.92
N PRO A 83 -13.82 -13.49 -14.27
CA PRO A 83 -14.63 -14.25 -13.32
C PRO A 83 -15.46 -15.36 -13.99
N ASN A 84 -15.78 -15.22 -15.27
CA ASN A 84 -16.63 -16.16 -16.01
C ASN A 84 -15.80 -17.27 -16.68
N THR A 85 -14.66 -16.91 -17.27
CA THR A 85 -13.85 -17.86 -18.06
C THR A 85 -12.65 -18.40 -17.28
N GLN A 86 -12.30 -17.80 -16.14
CA GLN A 86 -11.07 -18.06 -15.38
C GLN A 86 -9.78 -17.79 -16.19
N GLN A 87 -9.90 -17.14 -17.36
CA GLN A 87 -8.76 -16.79 -18.18
C GLN A 87 -7.94 -15.68 -17.50
N GLN A 88 -6.62 -15.87 -17.48
CA GLN A 88 -5.69 -14.88 -16.96
C GLN A 88 -5.19 -13.97 -18.09
N ARG A 89 -5.20 -12.67 -17.86
CA ARG A 89 -4.64 -11.66 -18.76
C ARG A 89 -3.62 -10.83 -18.01
N LEU A 90 -2.40 -10.77 -18.55
CA LEU A 90 -1.33 -9.95 -18.00
C LEU A 90 -1.79 -8.49 -17.92
N SER A 91 -1.82 -7.94 -16.70
CA SER A 91 -2.33 -6.59 -16.41
C SER A 91 -1.19 -5.61 -16.14
N ALA A 92 -0.23 -6.01 -15.31
CA ALA A 92 0.87 -5.14 -14.90
C ALA A 92 2.16 -5.92 -14.58
N GLU A 93 3.29 -5.21 -14.65
CA GLU A 93 4.56 -5.64 -14.09
C GLU A 93 5.12 -4.52 -13.22
N MET A 94 5.70 -4.86 -12.08
CA MET A 94 6.41 -3.93 -11.20
C MET A 94 7.80 -4.47 -10.92
N LEU A 95 8.80 -3.62 -11.03
CA LEU A 95 10.19 -3.93 -10.74
C LEU A 95 10.75 -2.88 -9.79
N LEU A 96 11.27 -3.32 -8.67
CA LEU A 96 12.19 -2.59 -7.82
C LEU A 96 13.59 -3.16 -8.06
N SER A 97 14.45 -2.45 -8.77
CA SER A 97 15.84 -2.83 -9.02
C SER A 97 16.77 -2.09 -8.06
N LEU A 98 17.37 -2.82 -7.12
CA LEU A 98 18.35 -2.25 -6.19
C LEU A 98 19.68 -1.98 -6.88
N LEU A 99 20.07 -2.81 -7.85
CA LEU A 99 21.28 -2.61 -8.64
C LEU A 99 21.26 -1.32 -9.47
N GLN A 100 20.09 -0.98 -10.02
CA GLN A 100 19.96 0.20 -10.86
C GLN A 100 19.52 1.43 -10.05
N GLY A 101 19.05 1.26 -8.82
CA GLY A 101 18.42 2.31 -8.02
C GLY A 101 17.15 2.83 -8.70
N LYS A 102 16.27 1.93 -9.18
CA LYS A 102 15.08 2.31 -9.98
C LYS A 102 13.86 1.48 -9.62
N ALA A 103 12.70 2.11 -9.68
CA ALA A 103 11.42 1.44 -9.75
C ALA A 103 10.81 1.61 -11.16
N ILE A 104 10.29 0.53 -11.73
CA ILE A 104 9.61 0.52 -13.02
C ILE A 104 8.24 -0.13 -12.83
N MET A 105 7.20 0.48 -13.35
CA MET A 105 5.86 -0.10 -13.41
C MET A 105 5.35 -0.08 -14.85
N LEU A 106 4.92 -1.23 -15.35
CA LEU A 106 4.30 -1.39 -16.65
C LEU A 106 2.82 -1.67 -16.44
N SER A 107 1.95 -0.92 -17.13
CA SER A 107 0.55 -1.27 -17.29
C SER A 107 0.35 -1.79 -18.71
N HIS A 108 0.08 -3.09 -18.86
CA HIS A 108 -0.06 -3.71 -20.18
C HIS A 108 -1.38 -3.36 -20.85
N GLU A 109 -2.44 -3.21 -20.06
CA GLU A 109 -3.75 -2.78 -20.57
C GLU A 109 -3.68 -1.37 -21.17
N LYS A 110 -2.97 -0.47 -20.50
CA LYS A 110 -2.84 0.93 -20.94
C LYS A 110 -1.65 1.19 -21.85
N GLN A 111 -0.70 0.24 -21.92
CA GLN A 111 0.59 0.38 -22.62
C GLN A 111 1.38 1.62 -22.12
N ILE A 112 1.39 1.80 -20.81
CA ILE A 112 2.10 2.89 -20.13
C ILE A 112 3.22 2.26 -19.30
N ALA A 113 4.40 2.87 -19.33
CA ALA A 113 5.52 2.51 -18.48
C ALA A 113 5.90 3.71 -17.63
N VAL A 114 5.91 3.57 -16.31
CA VAL A 114 6.39 4.58 -15.39
C VAL A 114 7.74 4.15 -14.85
N SER A 115 8.73 5.03 -14.90
CA SER A 115 10.04 4.80 -14.30
C SER A 115 10.39 5.93 -13.34
N VAL A 116 10.85 5.55 -12.16
CA VAL A 116 11.25 6.46 -11.08
C VAL A 116 12.65 6.07 -10.64
N ASN A 117 13.57 7.04 -10.65
CA ASN A 117 14.89 6.87 -10.03
C ASN A 117 14.73 6.93 -8.51
N LEU A 118 15.33 5.96 -7.82
CA LEU A 118 15.33 5.87 -6.36
C LEU A 118 16.56 6.58 -5.83
N TYR A 119 16.33 7.60 -5.01
CA TYR A 119 17.37 8.32 -4.28
C TYR A 119 17.28 7.93 -2.80
N GLU A 120 18.40 7.42 -2.26
CA GLU A 120 18.48 6.78 -0.93
C GLU A 120 17.87 7.62 0.21
N ASP A 121 17.93 8.95 0.11
CA ASP A 121 17.50 9.86 1.19
C ASP A 121 16.13 10.52 0.99
N SER A 122 15.45 10.28 -0.14
CA SER A 122 14.12 10.85 -0.38
C SER A 122 13.01 10.02 0.31
N ASN A 123 12.08 10.70 1.00
CA ASN A 123 10.90 10.04 1.57
C ASN A 123 10.05 9.35 0.49
N GLU A 124 10.06 9.84 -0.74
CA GLU A 124 9.36 9.26 -1.89
C GLU A 124 9.92 7.91 -2.27
N SER A 125 11.26 7.83 -2.40
CA SER A 125 11.90 6.57 -2.74
C SER A 125 11.65 5.57 -1.63
N LYS A 126 11.69 5.99 -0.37
CA LYS A 126 11.31 5.15 0.78
C LYS A 126 9.85 4.69 0.69
N ASN A 127 8.90 5.60 0.50
CA ASN A 127 7.47 5.27 0.39
C ASN A 127 7.16 4.36 -0.81
N MET A 128 7.82 4.57 -1.95
CA MET A 128 7.68 3.72 -3.14
C MET A 128 8.26 2.33 -2.87
N VAL A 129 9.47 2.27 -2.32
CA VAL A 129 10.13 1.02 -1.92
C VAL A 129 9.28 0.26 -0.91
N ASP A 130 8.76 0.94 0.11
CA ASP A 130 7.90 0.36 1.15
C ASP A 130 6.56 -0.11 0.58
N GLY A 131 5.99 0.65 -0.37
CA GLY A 131 4.77 0.28 -1.09
C GLY A 131 4.96 -1.01 -1.91
N ILE A 132 6.06 -1.12 -2.64
CA ILE A 132 6.41 -2.34 -3.38
C ILE A 132 6.71 -3.49 -2.40
N ARG A 133 7.49 -3.24 -1.34
CA ARG A 133 7.82 -4.21 -0.29
C ARG A 133 6.64 -4.53 0.63
N ALA A 134 5.47 -3.92 0.46
CA ALA A 134 4.29 -4.24 1.25
C ALA A 134 3.83 -5.69 1.05
N MET A 135 4.16 -6.30 -0.11
CA MET A 135 3.92 -7.72 -0.38
C MET A 135 5.06 -8.64 0.11
N ASP A 136 6.12 -8.07 0.69
CA ASP A 136 7.20 -8.86 1.27
C ASP A 136 6.70 -9.56 2.55
N PRO A 137 6.84 -10.89 2.67
CA PRO A 137 6.44 -11.62 3.87
C PRO A 137 7.14 -11.11 5.14
N ARG A 138 8.36 -10.54 5.04
CA ARG A 138 9.04 -9.90 6.18
C ARG A 138 8.27 -8.67 6.65
N THR A 139 7.83 -7.83 5.72
CA THR A 139 7.03 -6.63 6.01
C THR A 139 5.71 -7.02 6.66
N MET A 140 5.02 -8.04 6.13
CA MET A 140 3.75 -8.53 6.67
C MET A 140 3.93 -9.07 8.10
N LEU A 141 4.89 -9.96 8.32
CA LEU A 141 5.13 -10.53 9.66
C LEU A 141 5.62 -9.51 10.67
N THR A 142 6.44 -8.53 10.24
CA THR A 142 6.88 -7.42 11.11
C THR A 142 5.68 -6.61 11.59
N LYS A 143 4.68 -6.39 10.71
CA LYS A 143 3.42 -5.73 11.09
C LYS A 143 2.61 -6.57 12.07
N ILE A 144 2.49 -7.88 11.86
CA ILE A 144 1.80 -8.78 12.82
C ILE A 144 2.50 -8.72 14.19
N LEU A 145 3.83 -8.78 14.21
CA LEU A 145 4.64 -8.73 15.44
C LEU A 145 4.51 -7.40 16.19
N ALA A 146 4.29 -6.29 15.47
CA ALA A 146 4.07 -4.97 16.04
C ALA A 146 2.63 -4.74 16.56
N CYS A 147 1.73 -5.68 16.30
CA CYS A 147 0.32 -5.63 16.71
C CYS A 147 0.03 -6.57 17.88
N GLU A 148 -1.16 -6.43 18.46
CA GLU A 148 -1.72 -7.51 19.26
C GLU A 148 -2.07 -8.69 18.34
N TYR A 149 -1.43 -9.84 18.56
CA TYR A 149 -1.68 -11.05 17.81
C TYR A 149 -1.85 -12.26 18.74
N GLN A 150 -2.57 -13.27 18.26
CA GLN A 150 -2.80 -14.53 18.94
C GLN A 150 -2.27 -15.70 18.12
N ARG A 151 -1.95 -16.79 18.81
CA ARG A 151 -1.67 -18.08 18.19
C ARG A 151 -3.00 -18.80 18.00
N ILE A 152 -3.30 -19.23 16.78
CA ILE A 152 -4.56 -19.92 16.46
C ILE A 152 -4.42 -21.44 16.42
N GLY A 153 -3.23 -21.95 16.73
CA GLY A 153 -2.94 -23.38 16.86
C GLY A 153 -2.25 -23.98 15.64
N PHE A 154 -2.21 -25.31 15.61
CA PHE A 154 -1.58 -26.08 14.54
C PHE A 154 -2.61 -26.47 13.47
N SER A 155 -2.14 -26.61 12.23
CA SER A 155 -2.91 -27.13 11.11
C SER A 155 -2.01 -27.92 10.15
N GLU A 156 -2.59 -28.46 9.08
CA GLU A 156 -1.87 -29.09 7.98
C GLU A 156 -2.16 -28.35 6.69
N ILE A 157 -1.11 -27.85 6.02
CA ILE A 157 -1.21 -27.18 4.71
C ILE A 157 -0.21 -27.85 3.78
N GLU A 158 -0.70 -28.41 2.67
CA GLU A 158 0.13 -29.08 1.65
C GLU A 158 1.06 -30.17 2.24
N GLY A 159 0.54 -30.93 3.23
CA GLY A 159 1.29 -31.98 3.92
C GLY A 159 2.31 -31.48 4.95
N LYS A 160 2.38 -30.17 5.21
CA LYS A 160 3.24 -29.57 6.22
C LYS A 160 2.47 -29.28 7.49
N THR A 161 3.06 -29.61 8.64
CA THR A 161 2.54 -29.16 9.93
C THR A 161 2.87 -27.69 10.10
N VAL A 162 1.85 -26.86 10.25
CA VAL A 162 2.00 -25.41 10.36
C VAL A 162 1.45 -24.90 11.67
N GLU A 163 1.98 -23.76 12.11
CA GLU A 163 1.46 -22.99 13.24
C GLU A 163 0.92 -21.65 12.75
N GLY A 164 -0.29 -21.30 13.17
CA GLY A 164 -0.97 -20.07 12.76
C GLY A 164 -0.83 -18.92 13.76
N PHE A 165 -0.56 -17.73 13.24
CA PHE A 165 -0.53 -16.47 13.99
C PHE A 165 -1.50 -15.49 13.35
N GLN A 166 -2.40 -14.90 14.15
CA GLN A 166 -3.45 -14.03 13.66
C GLN A 166 -3.48 -12.72 14.43
N THR A 167 -3.65 -11.62 13.71
CA THR A 167 -4.01 -10.32 14.28
C THR A 167 -5.30 -9.79 13.66
N THR A 168 -6.09 -9.11 14.49
CA THR A 168 -7.24 -8.30 14.06
C THR A 168 -7.06 -6.84 14.48
N ASP A 169 -5.84 -6.46 14.87
CA ASP A 169 -5.51 -5.14 15.35
C ASP A 169 -5.64 -4.13 14.18
N PRO A 170 -6.44 -3.06 14.31
CA PRO A 170 -6.57 -2.05 13.27
C PRO A 170 -5.24 -1.37 12.91
N ASN A 171 -4.23 -1.41 13.80
CA ASN A 171 -2.90 -0.85 13.54
C ASN A 171 -2.08 -1.66 12.52
N TYR A 172 -2.48 -2.89 12.18
CA TYR A 172 -1.80 -3.71 11.17
C TYR A 172 -1.73 -2.98 9.81
N PHE A 173 -2.73 -2.15 9.50
CA PHE A 173 -2.81 -1.40 8.26
C PHE A 173 -2.99 0.10 8.55
N LYS A 174 -1.95 0.90 8.28
CA LYS A 174 -1.86 2.34 8.62
C LYS A 174 -2.79 3.29 7.83
N TRP A 175 -3.78 2.77 7.10
CA TRP A 175 -4.81 3.60 6.45
C TRP A 175 -5.91 3.96 7.46
N PRO A 176 -6.73 5.02 7.22
CA PRO A 176 -7.82 5.38 8.12
C PRO A 176 -8.62 4.15 8.55
N LYS A 177 -8.91 4.08 9.87
CA LYS A 177 -9.43 2.90 10.58
C LYS A 177 -10.46 2.15 9.74
N GLN A 178 -10.06 0.98 9.23
CA GLN A 178 -10.96 0.10 8.49
C GLN A 178 -11.81 -0.69 9.50
N PRO A 179 -13.12 -0.91 9.21
CA PRO A 179 -14.05 -1.54 10.15
C PRO A 179 -13.74 -3.00 10.47
N GLY A 180 -12.88 -3.67 9.70
CA GLY A 180 -12.38 -4.99 10.09
C GLY A 180 -11.16 -5.41 9.29
N ILE A 181 -10.11 -5.81 10.01
CA ILE A 181 -8.92 -6.42 9.43
C ILE A 181 -8.66 -7.76 10.10
N ILE A 182 -8.28 -8.75 9.31
CA ILE A 182 -7.82 -10.06 9.79
C ILE A 182 -6.61 -10.44 8.96
N ALA A 183 -5.44 -10.54 9.58
CA ALA A 183 -4.22 -11.03 8.96
C ALA A 183 -3.79 -12.31 9.67
N THR A 184 -3.58 -13.38 8.91
CA THR A 184 -3.18 -14.70 9.43
C THR A 184 -1.95 -15.19 8.68
N ALA A 185 -0.90 -15.54 9.40
CA ALA A 185 0.29 -16.16 8.85
C ALA A 185 0.40 -17.62 9.32
N TRP A 186 0.58 -18.54 8.38
CA TRP A 186 0.80 -19.96 8.63
C TRP A 186 2.25 -20.30 8.34
N ILE A 187 2.94 -20.74 9.38
CA ILE A 187 4.39 -20.97 9.35
C ILE A 187 4.67 -22.46 9.53
N ASP A 188 5.47 -23.02 8.65
CA ASP A 188 5.95 -24.40 8.77
C ASP A 188 6.80 -24.56 10.05
N THR A 189 6.47 -25.54 10.88
CA THR A 189 7.11 -25.74 12.18
C THR A 189 8.54 -26.28 12.06
N GLU A 190 8.88 -26.93 10.94
CA GLU A 190 10.22 -27.48 10.69
C GLU A 190 11.15 -26.40 10.14
N SER A 191 10.78 -25.79 9.00
CA SER A 191 11.63 -24.78 8.35
C SER A 191 11.55 -23.39 9.00
N LYS A 192 10.51 -23.13 9.81
CA LYS A 192 10.20 -21.82 10.38
C LYS A 192 10.00 -20.74 9.32
N LEU A 193 9.48 -21.13 8.15
CA LEU A 193 9.20 -20.22 7.04
C LEU A 193 7.70 -20.19 6.73
N PRO A 194 7.16 -19.03 6.32
CA PRO A 194 5.78 -18.94 5.87
C PRO A 194 5.50 -19.90 4.72
N VAL A 195 4.36 -20.57 4.79
CA VAL A 195 3.79 -21.34 3.67
C VAL A 195 2.51 -20.70 3.15
N ARG A 196 1.86 -19.86 3.97
CA ARG A 196 0.67 -19.12 3.58
C ARG A 196 0.48 -17.87 4.43
N ILE A 197 0.06 -16.77 3.82
CA ILE A 197 -0.38 -15.55 4.50
C ILE A 197 -1.73 -15.15 3.92
N GLU A 198 -2.70 -14.90 4.79
CA GLU A 198 -4.07 -14.52 4.42
C GLU A 198 -4.41 -13.17 5.04
N GLU A 199 -4.92 -12.24 4.23
CA GLU A 199 -5.36 -10.92 4.68
C GLU A 199 -6.80 -10.68 4.22
N THR A 200 -7.68 -10.34 5.16
CA THR A 200 -9.03 -9.86 4.86
C THR A 200 -9.16 -8.42 5.36
N ILE A 201 -9.55 -7.51 4.47
CA ILE A 201 -9.85 -6.12 4.79
C ILE A 201 -11.29 -5.82 4.39
N ASN A 202 -12.10 -5.45 5.37
CA ASN A 202 -13.46 -4.94 5.15
C ASN A 202 -13.43 -3.42 5.15
N TRP A 203 -13.89 -2.81 4.07
CA TRP A 203 -13.92 -1.36 3.89
C TRP A 203 -15.26 -0.78 4.33
N VAL A 204 -15.25 0.50 4.74
CA VAL A 204 -16.46 1.24 5.16
C VAL A 204 -17.52 1.29 4.06
N ASN A 205 -17.11 1.31 2.79
CA ASN A 205 -18.01 1.32 1.63
C ASN A 205 -18.63 -0.06 1.32
N GLY A 206 -18.44 -1.06 2.17
CA GLY A 206 -18.95 -2.42 1.98
C GLY A 206 -18.11 -3.29 1.06
N ASN A 207 -17.01 -2.78 0.49
CA ASN A 207 -16.08 -3.62 -0.26
C ASN A 207 -15.28 -4.51 0.69
N ARG A 208 -14.97 -5.74 0.27
CA ARG A 208 -14.09 -6.66 0.99
C ARG A 208 -12.94 -7.06 0.09
N TRP A 209 -11.73 -6.99 0.60
CA TRP A 209 -10.52 -7.50 -0.04
C TRP A 209 -10.07 -8.76 0.70
N LEU A 210 -9.84 -9.83 -0.05
CA LEU A 210 -9.17 -11.03 0.42
C LEU A 210 -7.89 -11.20 -0.37
N THR A 211 -6.75 -11.24 0.29
CA THR A 211 -5.47 -11.62 -0.29
C THR A 211 -5.05 -12.95 0.32
N VAL A 212 -4.69 -13.92 -0.52
CA VAL A 212 -4.08 -15.18 -0.09
C VAL A 212 -2.74 -15.29 -0.82
N SER A 213 -1.65 -15.19 -0.07
CA SER A 213 -0.30 -15.46 -0.55
C SER A 213 0.09 -16.87 -0.18
N ASP A 214 0.42 -17.70 -1.16
CA ASP A 214 0.83 -19.09 -0.99
C ASP A 214 1.89 -19.48 -2.05
N GLN A 215 2.17 -20.78 -2.20
CA GLN A 215 3.19 -21.31 -3.09
C GLN A 215 4.59 -20.72 -2.85
N PHE A 216 4.92 -20.45 -1.59
CA PHE A 216 6.23 -19.91 -1.22
C PHE A 216 7.35 -20.88 -1.59
N GLN A 217 8.38 -20.36 -2.25
CA GLN A 217 9.66 -21.03 -2.42
C GLN A 217 10.75 -20.13 -1.87
N TRP A 218 11.57 -20.67 -0.97
CA TRP A 218 12.58 -19.92 -0.23
C TRP A 218 13.99 -20.28 -0.69
N ALA A 219 14.93 -19.35 -0.56
CA ALA A 219 16.33 -19.53 -0.96
C ALA A 219 16.48 -19.98 -2.41
N ILE A 220 15.62 -19.47 -3.30
CA ILE A 220 15.68 -19.78 -4.72
C ILE A 220 16.90 -19.09 -5.37
N PRO A 221 17.63 -19.78 -6.26
CA PRO A 221 18.76 -19.17 -6.95
C PRO A 221 18.25 -18.13 -7.95
N LEU A 222 18.53 -16.87 -7.68
CA LEU A 222 18.21 -15.74 -8.56
C LEU A 222 19.50 -15.08 -9.03
N ASN A 223 19.41 -14.42 -10.18
CA ASN A 223 20.50 -13.67 -10.78
C ASN A 223 20.00 -12.29 -11.21
N ALA A 224 20.93 -11.38 -11.55
CA ALA A 224 20.58 -10.00 -11.89
C ALA A 224 19.60 -9.88 -13.08
N SER A 225 19.67 -10.80 -14.06
CA SER A 225 18.79 -10.75 -15.24
C SER A 225 17.33 -11.07 -14.95
N ASP A 226 17.04 -11.75 -13.83
CA ASP A 226 15.66 -11.98 -13.37
C ASP A 226 14.96 -10.66 -12.97
N PHE A 227 15.75 -9.63 -12.67
CA PHE A 227 15.32 -8.29 -12.26
C PHE A 227 15.54 -7.24 -13.35
N GLU A 228 15.60 -7.69 -14.61
CA GLU A 228 15.57 -6.80 -15.77
C GLU A 228 14.15 -6.70 -16.33
N VAL A 229 13.77 -5.48 -16.72
CA VAL A 229 12.51 -5.20 -17.42
C VAL A 229 12.82 -4.35 -18.63
N THR A 230 12.51 -4.90 -19.81
CA THR A 230 12.57 -4.17 -21.07
C THR A 230 11.21 -3.51 -21.32
N ILE A 231 11.19 -2.18 -21.31
CA ILE A 231 9.99 -1.42 -21.68
C ILE A 231 9.74 -1.64 -23.18
N PRO A 232 8.60 -2.22 -23.60
CA PRO A 232 8.35 -2.44 -25.01
C PRO A 232 8.25 -1.12 -25.77
N GLU A 233 8.76 -1.06 -27.01
CA GLU A 233 8.88 0.19 -27.80
C GLU A 233 7.55 0.93 -27.99
N HIS A 234 6.45 0.19 -28.08
CA HIS A 234 5.12 0.75 -28.27
C HIS A 234 4.51 1.37 -27.00
N TYR A 235 5.18 1.27 -25.85
CA TYR A 235 4.70 1.82 -24.58
C TYR A 235 5.02 3.30 -24.48
N ILE A 236 4.12 4.03 -23.85
CA ILE A 236 4.36 5.43 -23.48
C ILE A 236 5.15 5.43 -22.19
N SER A 237 6.45 5.71 -22.29
CA SER A 237 7.34 5.81 -21.13
C SER A 237 7.21 7.18 -20.47
N LEU A 238 6.68 7.21 -19.25
CA LEU A 238 6.63 8.36 -18.36
C LEU A 238 7.77 8.22 -17.32
N GLY A 239 8.93 8.78 -17.64
CA GLY A 239 10.02 8.91 -16.67
C GLY A 239 9.76 10.10 -15.74
N PHE A 240 9.61 9.85 -14.44
CA PHE A 240 9.61 10.90 -13.42
C PHE A 240 10.99 10.92 -12.78
N ASP A 241 11.84 11.81 -13.31
CA ASP A 241 13.03 12.24 -12.58
C ASP A 241 12.54 13.17 -11.47
N MET A 242 12.13 12.58 -10.35
CA MET A 242 11.90 13.36 -9.14
C MET A 242 13.25 13.97 -8.76
N PRO A 243 13.46 15.30 -8.81
CA PRO A 243 14.72 15.85 -8.38
C PRO A 243 14.92 15.47 -6.92
N ALA A 244 16.07 14.88 -6.58
CA ALA A 244 16.41 14.52 -5.19
C ALA A 244 16.29 15.71 -4.21
N SER A 245 16.25 16.93 -4.75
CA SER A 245 16.22 18.21 -4.05
C SER A 245 14.97 19.05 -4.28
N SER A 246 13.95 18.60 -5.02
CA SER A 246 12.70 19.36 -5.06
C SER A 246 12.13 19.24 -3.66
N PRO A 247 11.97 20.31 -2.87
CA PRO A 247 11.42 20.16 -1.53
C PRO A 247 9.99 19.68 -1.74
N ILE A 248 9.75 18.38 -1.53
CA ILE A 248 8.48 17.77 -1.90
C ILE A 248 7.33 18.29 -1.03
N TYR A 249 7.69 18.97 0.06
CA TYR A 249 6.83 19.69 0.97
C TYR A 249 6.93 21.21 0.80
N ASP A 250 7.46 21.68 -0.33
CA ASP A 250 7.48 23.09 -0.67
C ASP A 250 6.05 23.58 -0.88
N PRO A 251 5.56 24.51 -0.04
CA PRO A 251 4.26 25.12 -0.22
C PRO A 251 4.06 25.68 -1.64
N ASN A 252 5.12 26.14 -2.32
CA ASN A 252 5.01 26.65 -3.70
C ASN A 252 4.71 25.55 -4.72
N SER A 253 5.22 24.33 -4.51
CA SER A 253 4.88 23.16 -5.34
C SER A 253 3.40 22.81 -5.17
N ALA A 254 2.90 22.86 -3.93
CA ALA A 254 1.52 22.60 -3.61
C ALA A 254 0.57 23.67 -4.19
N VAL A 255 0.96 24.95 -4.12
CA VAL A 255 0.27 26.07 -4.78
C VAL A 255 0.27 25.90 -6.30
N SER A 256 1.36 25.42 -6.89
CA SER A 256 1.46 25.19 -8.33
C SER A 256 0.48 24.12 -8.82
N GLY A 257 0.26 23.05 -8.05
CA GLY A 257 -0.77 22.05 -8.35
C GLY A 257 -2.20 22.61 -8.27
N LEU A 258 -2.49 23.45 -7.27
CA LEU A 258 -3.77 24.16 -7.16
C LEU A 258 -3.98 25.16 -8.31
N ARG A 259 -2.92 25.85 -8.75
CA ARG A 259 -2.96 26.77 -9.89
C ARG A 259 -3.33 26.05 -11.16
N TYR A 260 -2.69 24.92 -11.42
CA TYR A 260 -3.02 24.08 -12.56
C TYR A 260 -4.50 23.66 -12.54
N TYR A 261 -4.97 23.13 -11.41
CA TYR A 261 -6.37 22.70 -11.27
C TYR A 261 -7.35 23.85 -11.55
N ARG A 262 -7.07 25.04 -10.99
CA ARG A 262 -7.85 26.26 -11.25
C ARG A 262 -7.87 26.65 -12.73
N GLU A 263 -6.73 26.60 -13.41
CA GLU A 263 -6.64 26.99 -14.83
C GLU A 263 -7.47 26.09 -15.74
N LYS A 264 -7.54 24.79 -15.43
CA LYS A 264 -8.30 23.80 -16.22
C LYS A 264 -9.78 23.76 -15.85
N HIS A 265 -10.11 23.73 -14.57
CA HIS A 265 -11.49 23.51 -14.10
C HIS A 265 -12.21 24.79 -13.68
N ARG A 266 -11.52 25.93 -13.65
CA ARG A 266 -12.06 27.23 -13.18
C ARG A 266 -12.62 27.18 -11.74
N ARG A 267 -12.20 26.20 -10.95
CA ARG A 267 -12.56 26.00 -9.54
C ARG A 267 -11.39 25.37 -8.80
N TYR A 268 -11.46 25.28 -7.49
CA TYR A 268 -10.52 24.50 -6.68
C TYR A 268 -11.04 23.07 -6.50
N PRO A 269 -10.16 22.07 -6.27
CA PRO A 269 -10.63 20.72 -5.96
C PRO A 269 -11.39 20.76 -4.64
N GLU A 270 -12.51 20.06 -4.51
CA GLU A 270 -13.27 20.03 -3.26
C GLU A 270 -12.52 19.26 -2.16
N ASN A 271 -11.71 18.27 -2.56
CA ASN A 271 -10.97 17.41 -1.64
C ASN A 271 -9.57 17.07 -2.18
N LEU A 272 -8.53 17.49 -1.45
CA LEU A 272 -7.13 17.22 -1.80
C LEU A 272 -6.73 15.74 -1.73
N GLU A 273 -7.48 14.91 -1.00
CA GLU A 273 -7.27 13.47 -0.95
C GLU A 273 -7.62 12.79 -2.28
N ARG A 274 -8.70 13.27 -2.93
CA ARG A 274 -9.10 12.83 -4.28
C ARG A 274 -8.10 13.27 -5.33
N LEU A 275 -7.45 14.43 -5.17
CA LEU A 275 -6.35 14.84 -6.04
C LEU A 275 -5.19 13.81 -6.02
N GLY A 276 -5.06 13.03 -4.94
CA GLY A 276 -4.04 11.99 -4.80
C GLY A 276 -4.34 10.67 -5.52
N SER A 277 -5.62 10.37 -5.78
CA SER A 277 -5.98 9.19 -6.57
C SER A 277 -5.68 9.39 -8.06
N MET A 278 -5.52 10.64 -8.52
CA MET A 278 -5.06 10.99 -9.88
C MET A 278 -3.66 10.43 -10.21
N MET A 279 -2.84 10.19 -9.19
CA MET A 279 -1.45 9.70 -9.32
C MET A 279 -1.33 8.18 -9.31
N ALA A 280 -2.41 7.45 -8.97
CA ALA A 280 -2.48 6.04 -9.34
C ALA A 280 -2.50 5.99 -10.87
N VAL A 281 -1.66 5.16 -11.48
CA VAL A 281 -1.36 5.23 -12.93
C VAL A 281 -2.59 5.16 -13.85
N VAL A 282 -3.75 4.79 -13.31
CA VAL A 282 -5.04 5.23 -13.81
C VAL A 282 -5.96 5.53 -12.61
N PRO A 283 -6.50 6.75 -12.47
CA PRO A 283 -7.58 6.98 -11.52
C PRO A 283 -8.84 6.21 -11.93
N GLU A 284 -9.35 5.34 -11.04
CA GLU A 284 -10.65 4.67 -11.19
C GLU A 284 -11.84 5.59 -10.83
N ASP A 285 -11.56 6.83 -10.40
CA ASP A 285 -12.56 7.79 -9.93
C ASP A 285 -13.07 8.68 -11.08
N PRO A 286 -14.38 8.68 -11.40
CA PRO A 286 -14.95 9.46 -12.50
C PRO A 286 -14.68 10.97 -12.39
N GLU A 287 -14.80 11.56 -11.19
CA GLU A 287 -14.63 13.03 -11.00
C GLU A 287 -13.20 13.50 -11.27
N VAL A 288 -12.22 12.61 -11.11
CA VAL A 288 -10.80 12.87 -11.37
C VAL A 288 -10.51 12.92 -12.88
N LEU A 289 -11.34 12.28 -13.68
CA LEU A 289 -11.22 12.23 -15.13
C LEU A 289 -11.84 13.47 -15.79
N GLU A 290 -12.28 14.51 -15.07
CA GLU A 290 -12.88 15.70 -15.72
C GLU A 290 -11.84 16.34 -16.70
N GLY A 291 -11.99 16.10 -18.01
CA GLY A 291 -10.99 16.39 -19.07
C GLY A 291 -10.41 15.17 -19.82
N PHE A 292 -10.46 13.98 -19.21
CA PHE A 292 -10.18 12.66 -19.77
C PHE A 292 -11.42 11.74 -19.83
N GLU A 293 -12.54 12.17 -19.26
CA GLU A 293 -13.83 11.49 -19.27
C GLU A 293 -14.27 11.20 -20.70
N GLY A 294 -14.63 9.94 -20.96
CA GLY A 294 -15.06 9.49 -22.28
C GLY A 294 -13.93 9.24 -23.29
N LEU A 295 -12.66 9.47 -22.92
CA LEU A 295 -11.54 9.01 -23.74
C LEU A 295 -11.40 7.49 -23.62
N THR A 296 -11.39 6.83 -24.77
CA THR A 296 -10.93 5.45 -24.88
C THR A 296 -9.45 5.36 -24.49
N ASP A 297 -8.99 4.16 -24.14
CA ASP A 297 -7.58 3.89 -23.86
C ASP A 297 -6.66 4.36 -25.00
N GLU A 298 -7.12 4.26 -26.24
CA GLU A 298 -6.37 4.74 -27.41
C GLU A 298 -6.27 6.27 -27.45
N GLN A 299 -7.35 6.98 -27.18
CA GLN A 299 -7.32 8.44 -27.12
C GLN A 299 -6.46 8.95 -25.97
N MET A 300 -6.50 8.28 -24.81
CA MET A 300 -5.61 8.57 -23.69
C MET A 300 -4.15 8.35 -24.08
N ARG A 301 -3.83 7.22 -24.72
CA ARG A 301 -2.47 6.96 -25.22
C ARG A 301 -2.02 8.04 -26.19
N GLU A 302 -2.85 8.39 -27.16
CA GLU A 302 -2.48 9.37 -28.16
C GLU A 302 -2.27 10.76 -27.54
N TYR A 303 -3.10 11.14 -26.55
CA TYR A 303 -2.90 12.34 -25.76
C TYR A 303 -1.56 12.31 -25.01
N LEU A 304 -1.27 11.24 -24.26
CA LEU A 304 -0.03 11.11 -23.49
C LEU A 304 1.20 11.07 -24.39
N ARG A 305 1.10 10.47 -25.58
CA ARG A 305 2.19 10.45 -26.57
C ARG A 305 2.50 11.85 -27.10
N LYS A 306 1.46 12.63 -27.41
CA LYS A 306 1.59 14.00 -27.92
C LYS A 306 2.00 15.01 -26.86
N ASN A 307 1.51 14.84 -25.64
CA ASN A 307 1.60 15.84 -24.56
C ASN A 307 2.43 15.33 -23.38
N LYS A 308 3.36 14.39 -23.59
CA LYS A 308 4.12 13.74 -22.51
C LYS A 308 4.81 14.74 -21.57
N ASP A 309 5.46 15.76 -22.12
CA ASP A 309 6.19 16.74 -21.31
C ASP A 309 5.23 17.70 -20.59
N GLU A 310 4.15 18.13 -21.26
CA GLU A 310 3.07 18.89 -20.60
C GLU A 310 2.45 18.07 -19.47
N PHE A 311 2.18 16.79 -19.71
CA PHE A 311 1.64 15.86 -18.71
C PHE A 311 2.59 15.70 -17.52
N LYS A 312 3.90 15.56 -17.75
CA LYS A 312 4.88 15.53 -16.66
C LYS A 312 4.93 16.84 -15.86
N MET A 313 4.98 17.97 -16.57
CA MET A 313 4.94 19.30 -15.96
C MET A 313 3.64 19.56 -15.20
N THR A 314 2.56 18.90 -15.60
CA THR A 314 1.22 18.99 -15.01
C THR A 314 1.09 18.12 -13.76
N MET A 315 1.47 16.85 -13.84
CA MET A 315 1.30 15.88 -12.74
C MET A 315 2.29 16.11 -11.61
N GLY A 316 3.49 16.64 -11.90
CA GLY A 316 4.50 16.95 -10.89
C GLY A 316 3.98 17.87 -9.76
N PRO A 317 3.46 19.08 -10.08
CA PRO A 317 2.89 19.99 -9.11
C PRO A 317 1.68 19.44 -8.34
N MET A 318 0.76 18.74 -9.02
CA MET A 318 -0.38 18.10 -8.37
C MET A 318 0.05 17.05 -7.33
N ASN A 319 1.11 16.29 -7.64
CA ASN A 319 1.72 15.37 -6.69
C ASN A 319 2.26 16.11 -5.46
N GLY A 320 2.86 17.29 -5.64
CA GLY A 320 3.29 18.16 -4.54
C GLY A 320 2.14 18.57 -3.61
N THR A 321 1.00 18.97 -4.17
CA THR A 321 -0.20 19.34 -3.39
C THR A 321 -0.69 18.18 -2.52
N VAL A 322 -0.84 16.99 -3.12
CA VAL A 322 -1.31 15.79 -2.44
C VAL A 322 -0.36 15.37 -1.32
N LYS A 323 0.95 15.44 -1.59
CA LYS A 323 1.97 15.04 -0.63
C LYS A 323 2.05 15.98 0.56
N LEU A 324 2.01 17.29 0.34
CA LEU A 324 1.96 18.26 1.43
C LEU A 324 0.71 18.02 2.28
N TYR A 325 -0.46 17.83 1.66
CA TYR A 325 -1.69 17.49 2.38
C TYR A 325 -1.57 16.23 3.24
N ARG A 326 -0.99 15.14 2.72
CA ARG A 326 -0.76 13.91 3.50
C ARG A 326 0.20 14.13 4.66
N LEU A 327 1.30 14.86 4.44
CA LEU A 327 2.24 15.18 5.51
C LEU A 327 1.55 15.97 6.64
N LEU A 328 0.78 16.99 6.31
CA LEU A 328 0.06 17.80 7.30
C LEU A 328 -0.93 16.98 8.12
N LYS A 329 -1.56 15.96 7.51
CA LYS A 329 -2.38 14.98 8.21
C LYS A 329 -1.56 14.10 9.15
N GLU A 330 -0.45 13.52 8.66
CA GLU A 330 0.43 12.63 9.42
C GLU A 330 1.08 13.32 10.61
N GLU A 331 1.47 14.59 10.45
CA GLU A 331 2.07 15.40 11.51
C GLU A 331 1.03 16.15 12.37
N GLU A 332 -0.27 15.93 12.15
CA GLU A 332 -1.37 16.59 12.89
C GLU A 332 -1.25 18.13 12.91
N ARG A 333 -0.77 18.73 11.82
CA ARG A 333 -0.43 20.16 11.69
C ARG A 333 -1.64 21.06 11.50
N ASP A 334 -2.55 21.14 12.50
CA ASP A 334 -3.78 21.95 12.52
C ASP A 334 -4.11 22.58 11.15
N TRP A 335 -4.61 21.76 10.24
CA TRP A 335 -4.80 22.12 8.83
C TRP A 335 -6.29 22.20 8.50
N ALA A 336 -6.66 23.05 7.55
CA ALA A 336 -8.00 23.10 6.99
C ALA A 336 -7.96 23.55 5.54
N TYR A 337 -8.77 22.91 4.71
CA TYR A 337 -8.88 23.16 3.29
C TYR A 337 -10.33 23.46 2.92
N TYR A 338 -10.55 24.49 2.12
CA TYR A 338 -11.85 25.12 1.87
C TYR A 338 -12.20 25.18 0.37
N GLY A 339 -11.64 24.27 -0.44
CA GLY A 339 -11.85 24.28 -1.90
C GLY A 339 -13.28 23.96 -2.35
N ASP A 340 -14.14 23.48 -1.45
CA ASP A 340 -15.58 23.31 -1.65
C ASP A 340 -16.37 24.63 -1.59
N ARG A 341 -15.82 25.65 -0.91
CA ARG A 341 -16.48 26.94 -0.65
C ARG A 341 -15.76 28.12 -1.28
N VAL A 342 -14.43 28.06 -1.37
CA VAL A 342 -13.60 29.11 -1.97
C VAL A 342 -13.55 28.94 -3.48
N THR A 343 -13.79 30.03 -4.21
CA THR A 343 -13.73 30.09 -5.67
C THR A 343 -12.68 31.11 -6.13
N PRO A 344 -12.23 31.07 -7.40
CA PRO A 344 -11.28 32.04 -7.93
C PRO A 344 -11.74 33.51 -7.87
N GLU A 345 -13.05 33.77 -7.75
CA GLU A 345 -13.64 35.11 -7.60
C GLU A 345 -13.51 35.67 -6.18
N MET A 346 -13.00 34.87 -5.23
CA MET A 346 -12.77 35.26 -3.83
C MET A 346 -11.27 35.31 -3.53
N PRO A 347 -10.52 36.28 -4.11
CA PRO A 347 -9.06 36.29 -4.09
C PRO A 347 -8.47 36.34 -2.67
N ASP A 348 -9.15 37.01 -1.75
CA ASP A 348 -8.67 37.21 -0.37
C ASP A 348 -9.17 36.15 0.62
N ALA A 349 -9.96 35.16 0.18
CA ALA A 349 -10.50 34.11 1.04
C ALA A 349 -9.45 33.04 1.36
N VAL A 350 -9.48 32.48 2.57
CA VAL A 350 -8.58 31.40 3.00
C VAL A 350 -8.95 30.11 2.26
N LEU A 351 -8.13 29.68 1.30
CA LEU A 351 -8.34 28.42 0.56
C LEU A 351 -7.77 27.22 1.33
N TRP A 352 -6.56 27.36 1.87
CA TRP A 352 -5.87 26.29 2.59
C TRP A 352 -4.98 26.88 3.66
N ARG A 353 -4.95 26.27 4.84
CA ARG A 353 -4.07 26.69 5.92
C ARG A 353 -3.52 25.52 6.72
N TRP A 354 -2.37 25.74 7.36
CA TRP A 354 -1.78 24.81 8.32
C TRP A 354 -0.86 25.53 9.31
N SER A 355 -0.68 24.96 10.50
CA SER A 355 0.23 25.50 11.51
C SER A 355 1.70 25.22 11.17
N THR A 356 2.57 26.18 11.46
CA THR A 356 4.02 26.05 11.29
C THR A 356 4.69 25.67 12.62
N PRO A 357 5.93 25.12 12.60
CA PRO A 357 6.70 24.90 13.82
C PRO A 357 6.99 26.19 14.63
N ALA A 358 6.91 27.37 14.00
CA ALA A 358 7.12 28.66 14.65
C ALA A 358 5.89 29.18 15.43
N GLY A 359 4.75 28.47 15.36
CA GLY A 359 3.50 28.87 16.02
C GLY A 359 2.65 29.86 15.21
N THR A 360 3.04 30.15 13.97
CA THR A 360 2.26 30.90 12.97
C THR A 360 1.49 29.95 12.06
N TYR A 361 0.76 30.49 11.09
CA TYR A 361 0.06 29.72 10.06
C TYR A 361 0.52 30.11 8.67
N SER A 362 0.81 29.11 7.83
CA SER A 362 0.92 29.31 6.39
C SER A 362 -0.48 29.24 5.80
N VAL A 363 -0.83 30.21 4.95
CA VAL A 363 -2.15 30.37 4.35
C VAL A 363 -2.01 30.55 2.85
N VAL A 364 -2.70 29.70 2.10
CA VAL A 364 -2.94 29.89 0.66
C VAL A 364 -4.29 30.59 0.51
N LEU A 365 -4.30 31.75 -0.14
CA LEU A 365 -5.52 32.51 -0.43
C LEU A 365 -6.19 32.05 -1.73
N GLY A 366 -7.41 32.53 -1.97
CA GLY A 366 -8.20 32.23 -3.15
C GLY A 366 -7.61 32.77 -4.47
N ASP A 367 -6.63 33.67 -4.43
CA ASP A 367 -5.83 34.06 -5.59
C ASP A 367 -4.58 33.17 -5.81
N LEU A 368 -4.32 32.25 -4.87
CA LEU A 368 -3.16 31.37 -4.74
C LEU A 368 -1.86 32.05 -4.27
N SER A 369 -1.95 33.23 -3.66
CA SER A 369 -0.85 33.78 -2.88
C SER A 369 -0.63 32.95 -1.61
N LEU A 370 0.63 32.77 -1.24
CA LEU A 370 1.04 32.12 -0.01
C LEU A 370 1.53 33.19 0.96
N ILE A 371 0.87 33.30 2.11
CA ILE A 371 1.21 34.25 3.17
C ILE A 371 1.41 33.52 4.50
N GLU A 372 2.12 34.18 5.42
CA GLU A 372 2.23 33.73 6.80
C GLU A 372 1.47 34.71 7.70
N VAL A 373 0.65 34.18 8.60
CA VAL A 373 -0.21 34.97 9.49
C VAL A 373 -0.16 34.45 10.92
N THR A 374 -0.49 35.32 11.86
CA THR A 374 -0.74 34.95 13.26
C THR A 374 -2.08 34.22 13.41
N LYS A 375 -2.28 33.60 14.58
CA LYS A 375 -3.54 32.89 14.90
C LYS A 375 -4.74 33.85 14.91
N GLU A 376 -4.55 35.08 15.41
CA GLU A 376 -5.58 36.11 15.47
C GLU A 376 -5.97 36.60 14.08
N GLU A 377 -4.99 36.82 13.20
CA GLU A 377 -5.21 37.20 11.81
C GLU A 377 -5.90 36.07 11.02
N LEU A 378 -5.50 34.82 11.24
CA LEU A 378 -6.16 33.66 10.63
C LEU A 378 -7.64 33.62 11.02
N LYS A 379 -7.95 33.74 12.32
CA LYS A 379 -9.33 33.73 12.82
C LYS A 379 -10.18 34.85 12.19
N ALA A 380 -9.61 36.04 12.04
CA ALA A 380 -10.30 37.17 11.40
C ALA A 380 -10.54 36.93 9.89
N SER A 381 -9.63 36.22 9.22
CA SER A 381 -9.76 35.86 7.81
C SER A 381 -10.77 34.73 7.59
N GLU A 382 -10.73 33.67 8.40
CA GLU A 382 -11.67 32.55 8.32
C GLU A 382 -13.11 32.98 8.64
N ALA A 383 -13.32 33.98 9.49
CA ALA A 383 -14.65 34.54 9.79
C ALA A 383 -15.34 35.21 8.58
N LYS A 384 -14.62 35.45 7.48
CA LYS A 384 -15.16 36.01 6.23
C LYS A 384 -15.49 34.94 5.19
N LEU A 385 -15.21 33.67 5.48
CA LEU A 385 -15.53 32.59 4.56
C LEU A 385 -17.05 32.49 4.37
N PRO A 386 -17.51 32.20 3.14
CA PRO A 386 -18.92 31.91 2.91
C PRO A 386 -19.32 30.66 3.72
N ASP A 387 -20.58 30.68 4.19
CA ASP A 387 -21.18 29.59 4.95
C ASP A 387 -21.16 28.26 4.17
#